data_AF-A0A2N9B061-F1
#
_entry.id   AF-A0A2N9B061-F1
#
_cell.length_a   1.000
_cell.length_b   1.000
_cell.length_c   1.000
_cell.angle_alpha   90.00
_cell.angle_beta   90.00
_cell.angle_gamma   90.00
#
_symmetry.space_group_name_H-M   'P 1'
#
loop_
_entity.id
_entity.type
_entity.pdbx_description
1 polymer ?
#
loop_
_entity_poly.entity_id
_entity_poly.type
_entity_poly.pdbx_seq_one_letter_code
_entity_poly.pdbx_strand_id
1 'polypeptide(L)'
;MVIVGTVVTAATMIALASLHTAEWQLVLAKVLTAFAAGVGTTALLAGTATAIETKDIGIATGLLVVTRVIGVALGAQLAGAILDAGAEPMTGRPAESAFVTGFAVAGLVAALSLLVVRITKKGVQA
;
A
#
# COMPACT_ATOMS: atom_id res chain seq x y z
N MET A 1 14.63 -3.81 -1.01
CA MET A 1 13.72 -3.07 -1.91
C MET A 1 12.30 -2.98 -1.36
N VAL A 2 11.65 -4.09 -0.99
CA VAL A 2 10.28 -4.07 -0.43
C VAL A 2 10.13 -3.13 0.77
N ILE A 3 11.00 -3.25 1.78
CA ILE A 3 10.99 -2.38 2.98
C ILE A 3 11.09 -0.90 2.62
N VAL A 4 11.98 -0.55 1.69
CA VAL A 4 12.18 0.84 1.23
C VAL A 4 10.93 1.34 0.53
N GLY A 5 10.35 0.54 -0.37
CA GLY A 5 9.08 0.86 -1.04
C GLY A 5 7.95 1.09 -0.04
N THR A 6 7.82 0.23 0.98
CA THR A 6 6.81 0.40 2.04
C THR A 6 7.00 1.69 2.84
N VAL A 7 8.24 2.05 3.18
CA VAL A 7 8.56 3.33 3.85
C VAL A 7 8.18 4.52 2.98
N VAL A 8 8.52 4.49 1.69
CA VAL A 8 8.18 5.56 0.74
C VAL A 8 6.66 5.71 0.63
N THR A 9 5.92 4.61 0.50
CA THR A 9 4.45 4.65 0.46
C THR A 9 3.87 5.21 1.75
N ALA A 10 4.34 4.77 2.92
CA ALA A 10 3.87 5.29 4.20
C ALA A 10 4.12 6.80 4.34
N ALA A 11 5.33 7.25 4.05
CA ALA A 11 5.70 8.66 4.10
C ALA A 11 4.87 9.50 3.11
N THR A 12 4.67 9.01 1.88
CA THR A 12 3.89 9.71 0.85
C THR A 12 2.43 9.87 1.28
N MET A 13 1.79 8.82 1.80
CA MET A 13 0.40 8.88 2.24
C MET A 13 0.23 9.79 3.46
N ILE A 14 1.14 9.72 4.43
CA ILE A 14 1.12 10.62 5.61
C ILE A 14 1.34 12.08 5.19
N ALA A 15 2.25 12.34 4.25
CA ALA A 15 2.47 13.68 3.73
C ALA A 15 1.22 14.23 3.03
N LEU A 16 0.56 13.44 2.19
CA LEU A 16 -0.69 13.84 1.53
C LEU A 16 -1.83 14.15 2.51
N ALA A 17 -1.89 13.47 3.66
CA ALA A 17 -2.87 13.79 4.69
C ALA A 17 -2.73 15.25 5.21
N SER A 18 -1.53 15.84 5.10
CA SER A 18 -1.25 17.23 5.50
C SER A 18 -1.05 18.21 4.33
N LEU A 19 -0.65 17.73 3.15
CA LEU A 19 -0.34 18.53 1.95
C LEU A 19 -0.96 17.90 0.70
N HIS A 20 -2.19 18.33 0.33
CA HIS A 20 -2.87 17.86 -0.89
C HIS A 20 -3.65 18.95 -1.63
N THR A 21 -3.37 20.23 -1.35
CA THR A 21 -4.11 21.37 -1.90
C THR A 21 -3.68 21.75 -3.32
N ALA A 22 -2.50 21.30 -3.78
CA ALA A 22 -2.01 21.55 -5.13
C ALA A 22 -2.00 20.28 -5.98
N GLU A 23 -2.53 20.35 -7.20
CA GLU A 23 -2.69 19.20 -8.10
C GLU A 23 -1.39 18.41 -8.34
N TRP A 24 -0.24 19.11 -8.42
CA TRP A 24 1.05 18.48 -8.62
C TRP A 24 1.45 17.53 -7.49
N GLN A 25 0.99 17.79 -6.26
CA GLN A 25 1.26 16.93 -5.08
C GLN A 25 0.62 15.56 -5.26
N LEU A 26 -0.62 15.52 -5.78
CA LEU A 26 -1.34 14.28 -6.07
C LEU A 26 -0.71 13.51 -7.22
N VAL A 27 -0.29 14.21 -8.28
CA VAL A 27 0.42 13.59 -9.42
C VAL A 27 1.73 12.96 -8.95
N LEU A 28 2.53 13.70 -8.18
CA LEU A 28 3.80 13.21 -7.64
C LEU A 28 3.57 11.99 -6.73
N ALA A 29 2.61 12.06 -5.83
CA ALA A 29 2.29 10.96 -4.93
C ALA A 29 1.83 9.70 -5.69
N LYS A 30 1.02 9.86 -6.74
CA LYS A 30 0.61 8.75 -7.62
C LYS A 30 1.81 8.10 -8.31
N VAL A 31 2.73 8.92 -8.84
CA VAL A 31 3.96 8.43 -9.48
C VAL A 31 4.83 7.68 -8.48
N LEU A 32 5.08 8.24 -7.30
CA LEU A 32 5.88 7.61 -6.24
C LEU A 32 5.27 6.29 -5.77
N THR A 33 3.95 6.26 -5.57
CA THR A 33 3.24 5.05 -5.13
C THR A 33 3.28 3.96 -6.21
N ALA A 34 3.08 4.33 -7.48
CA ALA A 34 3.17 3.40 -8.61
C ALA A 34 4.59 2.84 -8.75
N PHE A 35 5.60 3.69 -8.61
CA PHE A 35 7.01 3.28 -8.65
C PHE A 35 7.35 2.32 -7.51
N ALA A 36 7.00 2.67 -6.27
CA ALA A 36 7.21 1.82 -5.10
C ALA A 36 6.49 0.47 -5.24
N ALA A 37 5.26 0.47 -5.77
CA ALA A 37 4.51 -0.75 -6.03
C ALA A 37 5.18 -1.63 -7.10
N GLY A 38 5.67 -1.04 -8.19
CA GLY A 38 6.40 -1.75 -9.24
C GLY A 38 7.66 -2.41 -8.71
N VAL A 39 8.54 -1.62 -8.08
CA VAL A 39 9.80 -2.10 -7.49
C VAL A 39 9.56 -3.17 -6.41
N GLY A 40 8.56 -2.95 -5.54
CA GLY A 40 8.20 -3.89 -4.48
C GLY A 40 7.72 -5.23 -5.03
N THR A 41 6.90 -5.20 -6.09
CA THR A 41 6.40 -6.41 -6.76
C THR A 41 7.54 -7.22 -7.36
N THR A 42 8.43 -6.57 -8.12
CA THR A 42 9.56 -7.24 -8.75
C THR A 42 10.47 -7.86 -7.70
N ALA A 43 10.74 -7.14 -6.61
CA ALA A 43 11.57 -7.66 -5.52
C ALA A 43 10.94 -8.85 -4.79
N LEU A 44 9.62 -8.84 -4.56
CA LEU A 44 8.90 -9.96 -3.96
C LEU A 44 8.91 -11.18 -4.89
N LEU A 45 8.62 -10.99 -6.17
CA LEU A 45 8.59 -12.08 -7.13
C LEU A 45 9.97 -12.74 -7.29
N ALA A 46 11.01 -11.92 -7.49
CA ALA A 46 12.39 -12.41 -7.57
C ALA A 46 12.82 -13.09 -6.26
N GLY A 47 12.53 -12.47 -5.11
CA GLY A 47 12.85 -13.02 -3.79
C GLY A 47 12.21 -14.39 -3.56
N THR A 48 10.90 -14.52 -3.81
CA THR A 48 10.18 -15.79 -3.68
C THR A 48 10.75 -16.86 -4.61
N ALA A 49 11.02 -16.54 -5.87
CA ALA A 49 11.58 -17.49 -6.83
C ALA A 49 12.98 -18.00 -6.40
N THR A 50 13.78 -17.16 -5.74
CA THR A 50 15.11 -17.56 -5.25
C THR A 50 15.11 -18.26 -3.88
N ALA A 51 14.01 -18.20 -3.12
CA ALA A 51 13.94 -18.72 -1.76
C ALA A 51 13.30 -20.11 -1.66
N ILE A 52 12.73 -20.62 -2.75
CA ILE A 52 11.92 -21.83 -2.80
C ILE A 52 12.52 -22.82 -3.80
N GLU A 53 12.33 -24.13 -3.56
CA GLU A 53 12.74 -25.16 -4.50
C GLU A 53 12.05 -24.99 -5.87
N THR A 54 12.77 -25.27 -6.96
CA THR A 54 12.29 -25.04 -8.33
C THR A 54 10.92 -25.65 -8.61
N LYS A 55 10.61 -26.82 -8.02
CA LYS A 55 9.33 -27.51 -8.22
C LYS A 55 8.14 -26.73 -7.64
N ASP A 56 8.38 -25.91 -6.62
CA ASP A 56 7.35 -25.21 -5.84
C ASP A 56 7.27 -23.71 -6.17
N ILE A 57 8.15 -23.18 -7.04
CA ILE A 57 8.15 -21.76 -7.44
C ILE A 57 6.79 -21.33 -7.99
N GLY A 58 6.15 -22.16 -8.83
CA GLY A 58 4.84 -21.86 -9.39
C GLY A 58 3.77 -21.70 -8.31
N ILE A 59 3.78 -22.57 -7.30
CA ILE A 59 2.85 -22.53 -6.16
C ILE A 59 3.10 -21.27 -5.33
N ALA A 60 4.37 -21.00 -4.98
CA ALA A 60 4.73 -19.87 -4.13
C ALA A 60 4.44 -18.51 -4.80
N THR A 61 4.78 -18.37 -6.09
CA THR A 61 4.49 -17.15 -6.85
C THR A 61 3.00 -16.97 -7.13
N GLY A 62 2.26 -18.06 -7.35
CA GLY A 62 0.79 -18.04 -7.42
C GLY A 62 0.16 -17.54 -6.12
N LEU A 63 0.57 -18.08 -4.97
CA LEU A 63 0.09 -17.64 -3.66
C LEU A 63 0.43 -16.16 -3.40
N LEU A 64 1.62 -15.71 -3.81
CA LEU A 64 2.01 -14.30 -3.73
C LEU A 64 1.07 -13.41 -4.55
N VAL A 65 0.74 -13.80 -5.80
CA VAL A 65 -0.18 -13.04 -6.66
C VAL A 65 -1.58 -12.99 -6.05
N VAL A 66 -2.12 -14.12 -5.59
CA VAL A 66 -3.45 -14.18 -4.95
C VAL A 66 -3.51 -13.28 -3.72
N THR A 67 -2.51 -13.37 -2.84
CA THR A 67 -2.41 -12.52 -1.64
C THR A 67 -2.41 -11.04 -2.00
N ARG A 68 -1.68 -10.66 -3.06
CA ARG A 68 -1.64 -9.28 -3.54
C ARG A 68 -2.99 -8.81 -4.07
N VAL A 69 -3.67 -9.64 -4.87
CA VAL A 69 -4.99 -9.31 -5.43
C VAL A 69 -6.01 -9.07 -4.33
N ILE A 70 -6.01 -9.92 -3.29
CA ILE A 70 -6.87 -9.75 -2.11
C ILE A 70 -6.58 -8.41 -1.43
N GLY A 71 -5.30 -8.08 -1.20
CA GLY A 71 -4.90 -6.80 -0.62
C GLY A 71 -5.38 -5.59 -1.43
N VAL A 72 -5.27 -5.65 -2.77
CA VAL A 72 -5.77 -4.59 -3.66
C VAL A 72 -7.29 -4.47 -3.57
N ALA A 73 -8.01 -5.58 -3.58
CA ALA A 73 -9.48 -5.59 -3.50
C ALA A 73 -9.97 -5.01 -2.16
N LEU A 74 -9.36 -5.39 -1.04
CA LEU A 74 -9.70 -4.86 0.28
C LEU A 74 -9.37 -3.36 0.36
N GLY A 75 -8.20 -2.94 -0.11
CA GLY A 75 -7.80 -1.54 -0.11
C GLY A 75 -8.74 -0.66 -0.94
N ALA A 76 -9.15 -1.11 -2.13
CA ALA A 76 -10.10 -0.40 -2.98
C ALA A 76 -11.48 -0.26 -2.32
N GLN A 77 -11.98 -1.34 -1.72
CA GLN A 77 -13.28 -1.32 -1.03
C GLN A 77 -13.27 -0.40 0.19
N LEU A 78 -12.22 -0.46 1.02
CA LEU A 78 -12.08 0.41 2.19
C LEU A 78 -11.94 1.88 1.78
N ALA A 79 -11.14 2.18 0.76
CA ALA A 79 -11.00 3.54 0.26
C ALA A 79 -12.33 4.07 -0.29
N GLY A 80 -13.06 3.26 -1.07
CA GLY A 80 -14.39 3.60 -1.55
C GLY A 80 -15.38 3.88 -0.42
N ALA A 81 -15.42 3.01 0.60
CA ALA A 81 -16.30 3.18 1.76
C ALA A 81 -15.97 4.44 2.57
N ILE A 82 -14.70 4.79 2.74
CA ILE A 82 -14.28 6.03 3.42
C ILE A 82 -14.78 7.26 2.65
N LEU A 83 -14.62 7.27 1.33
CA LEU A 83 -15.06 8.38 0.49
C LEU A 83 -16.58 8.50 0.46
N ASP A 84 -17.29 7.38 0.38
CA ASP A 84 -18.76 7.33 0.40
C ASP A 84 -19.34 7.82 1.74
N ALA A 85 -18.73 7.41 2.86
CA ALA A 85 -19.12 7.88 4.20
C ALA A 85 -18.92 9.39 4.41
N GLY A 86 -18.00 10.01 3.66
CA GLY A 86 -17.74 11.44 3.68
C GLY A 86 -18.45 12.22 2.57
N ALA A 87 -19.38 11.61 1.85
CA ALA A 87 -20.09 12.27 0.75
C ALA A 87 -21.07 13.34 1.26
N GLU A 88 -21.02 14.53 0.66
CA GLU A 88 -21.93 15.62 1.00
C GLU A 88 -23.35 15.34 0.49
N PRO A 89 -24.41 15.55 1.30
CA PRO A 89 -25.79 15.21 0.92
C PRO A 89 -26.30 15.89 -0.37
N MET A 90 -25.81 17.10 -0.66
CA MET A 90 -26.31 17.92 -1.77
C MET A 90 -25.60 17.63 -3.10
N THR A 91 -24.34 17.19 -3.06
CA THR A 91 -23.50 17.01 -4.25
C THR A 91 -23.15 15.56 -4.52
N GLY A 92 -23.27 14.68 -3.51
CA GLY A 92 -22.79 13.31 -3.54
C GLY A 92 -21.27 13.18 -3.68
N ARG A 93 -20.53 14.29 -3.55
CA ARG A 93 -19.07 14.31 -3.67
C ARG A 93 -18.43 14.12 -2.30
N PRO A 94 -17.35 13.35 -2.18
CA PRO A 94 -16.60 13.23 -0.94
C PRO A 94 -16.06 14.60 -0.51
N ALA A 95 -16.27 14.97 0.74
CA ALA A 95 -15.64 16.14 1.34
C ALA A 95 -14.11 15.97 1.42
N GLU A 96 -13.37 17.08 1.50
CA GLU A 96 -11.90 17.08 1.64
C GLU A 96 -11.42 16.21 2.81
N SER A 97 -12.15 16.26 3.94
CA SER A 97 -11.87 15.46 5.14
C SER A 97 -11.92 13.95 4.89
N ALA A 98 -12.72 13.48 3.91
CA ALA A 98 -12.78 12.08 3.53
C ALA A 98 -11.48 11.63 2.85
N PHE A 99 -10.90 12.48 2.01
CA PHE A 99 -9.59 12.23 1.38
C PHE A 99 -8.46 12.22 2.41
N VAL A 100 -8.45 13.19 3.33
CA VAL A 100 -7.49 13.23 4.45
C VAL A 100 -7.56 11.95 5.28
N THR A 101 -8.77 11.49 5.61
CA THR A 101 -8.99 10.24 6.33
C THR A 101 -8.46 9.04 5.56
N GLY A 102 -8.75 8.96 4.25
CA GLY A 102 -8.24 7.91 3.38
C GLY A 102 -6.71 7.86 3.34
N PHE A 103 -6.05 9.01 3.19
CA PHE A 103 -4.59 9.10 3.18
C PHE A 103 -3.98 8.71 4.54
N ALA A 104 -4.57 9.18 5.64
CA ALA A 104 -4.11 8.82 6.99
C ALA A 104 -4.23 7.31 7.25
N VAL A 105 -5.36 6.70 6.90
CA VAL A 105 -5.58 5.26 7.04
C VAL A 105 -4.59 4.48 6.18
N ALA A 106 -4.38 4.86 4.92
CA ALA A 106 -3.43 4.21 4.03
C ALA A 106 -1.98 4.29 4.56
N GLY A 107 -1.59 5.47 5.05
CA GLY A 107 -0.29 5.69 5.68
C GLY A 107 -0.08 4.85 6.94
N LEU A 108 -1.10 4.76 7.79
CA LEU A 108 -1.08 3.98 9.02
C LEU A 108 -0.98 2.48 8.73
N VAL A 109 -1.76 1.96 7.78
CA VAL A 109 -1.69 0.56 7.34
C VAL A 109 -0.30 0.22 6.80
N ALA A 110 0.30 1.09 5.98
CA ALA A 110 1.66 0.90 5.49
C ALA A 110 2.70 0.89 6.62
N ALA A 111 2.58 1.80 7.59
CA ALA A 111 3.47 1.86 8.76
C ALA A 111 3.34 0.62 9.65
N LEU A 112 2.11 0.16 9.92
CA LEU A 112 1.86 -1.07 10.68
C LEU A 112 2.40 -2.31 9.96
N SER A 113 2.25 -2.38 8.64
CA SER A 113 2.81 -3.48 7.84
C SER A 113 4.34 -3.55 7.96
N LEU A 114 5.00 -2.39 7.96
CA LEU A 114 6.44 -2.30 8.18
C LEU A 114 6.84 -2.79 9.58
N LEU A 115 6.06 -2.43 10.61
CA LEU A 115 6.28 -2.88 11.98
C LEU A 115 6.16 -4.41 12.09
N VAL A 116 5.10 -4.99 11.53
CA VAL A 116 4.89 -6.45 11.50
C VAL A 116 6.06 -7.14 10.82
N VAL A 117 6.47 -6.68 9.63
CA VAL A 117 7.62 -7.26 8.90
C VAL A 117 8.91 -7.19 9.73
N ARG A 118 9.15 -6.08 10.45
CA ARG A 118 10.33 -5.94 11.32
C ARG A 118 10.29 -6.89 12.52
N ILE A 119 9.13 -7.07 13.15
CA ILE A 119 8.98 -7.97 14.30
C ILE A 119 9.20 -9.42 13.85
N THR A 120 8.56 -9.86 12.77
CA THR A 120 8.70 -11.23 12.27
C THR A 120 10.14 -11.52 11.85
N LYS A 121 10.84 -10.59 11.18
CA LYS A 121 12.25 -10.79 10.81
C LYS A 121 13.16 -11.02 12.02
N LYS A 122 12.93 -10.32 13.14
CA LYS A 122 13.72 -10.52 14.37
C LYS A 122 13.47 -11.89 14.98
N GLY A 123 12.21 -12.37 14.97
CA GLY A 123 11.86 -13.68 15.51
C GLY A 123 12.42 -14.87 14.71
N VAL A 124 12.71 -14.70 13.42
CA VAL A 124 13.30 -15.74 12.56
C VAL A 124 14.84 -15.80 12.68
N GLN A 125 15.47 -14.77 13.24
CA GLN A 125 16.93 -14.72 13.47
C GLN A 125 17.33 -15.02 14.92
N ALA A 126 16.36 -15.31 15.80
CA ALA A 126 16.56 -15.59 17.22
C ALA A 126 16.60 -17.09 17.52
#